data_AF-A0A2E7QIB6-F1
#
_entry.id   AF-A0A2E7QIB6-F1
#
_cell.length_a   1.000
_cell.length_b   1.000
_cell.length_c   1.000
_cell.angle_alpha   90.00
_cell.angle_beta   90.00
_cell.angle_gamma   90.00
#
_symmetry.space_group_name_H-M   'P 1'
#
loop_
_entity.id
_entity.type
_entity.pdbx_description
1 polymer ?
#
loop_
_entity_poly.entity_id
_entity_poly.type
_entity_poly.pdbx_seq_one_letter_code
_entity_poly.pdbx_strand_id
1 'polypeptide(L)'
;MVEISFSAMFRERMKKMSDEQREIRFRNVGDPKRRDRFMSTYEQGVDSPYVYRGVMAYEKAFADMESALAGGNDWLMPSGYSLADINMMPYAARLAYLNLLDIWIDDKPLVQAWWRRAKAVPAFIKGIVDPLTDKEEEEMMTFGCKIKDQIRAVSDKYLSPAVNPTPG
;
A
#
# COMPACT_ATOMS: atom_id res chain seq x y z
N MET A 1 -4.05 3.70 3.00
CA MET A 1 -3.09 3.23 1.97
C MET A 1 -1.83 4.09 1.83
N VAL A 2 -1.89 5.42 2.00
CA VAL A 2 -0.70 6.31 1.90
C VAL A 2 0.23 6.20 3.12
N GLU A 3 -0.27 5.68 4.23
CA GLU A 3 0.39 5.62 5.53
C GLU A 3 1.58 4.65 5.55
N ILE A 4 1.50 3.52 4.84
CA ILE A 4 2.63 2.59 4.69
C ILE A 4 3.78 3.25 3.90
N SER A 5 3.43 3.91 2.79
CA SER A 5 4.40 4.71 2.01
C SER A 5 4.99 5.87 2.81
N PHE A 6 4.18 6.50 3.67
CA PHE A 6 4.60 7.60 4.52
C PHE A 6 5.55 7.15 5.63
N SER A 7 5.21 6.04 6.31
CA SER A 7 6.04 5.40 7.34
C SER A 7 7.41 4.98 6.79
N ALA A 8 7.44 4.41 5.59
CA ALA A 8 8.67 3.95 4.95
C ALA A 8 9.64 5.10 4.62
N MET A 9 9.17 6.11 3.88
CA MET A 9 10.05 7.08 3.23
C MET A 9 9.94 8.50 3.81
N PHE A 10 8.71 8.99 4.02
CA PHE A 10 8.50 10.37 4.43
C PHE A 10 8.88 10.61 5.89
N ARG A 11 8.70 9.61 6.76
CA ARG A 11 9.16 9.67 8.14
C ARG A 11 10.67 9.93 8.25
N GLU A 12 11.49 9.19 7.50
CA GLU A 12 12.94 9.35 7.50
C GLU A 12 13.38 10.72 6.97
N ARG A 13 12.70 11.25 5.95
CA ARG A 13 12.94 12.62 5.46
C ARG A 13 12.55 13.66 6.50
N MET A 14 11.45 13.47 7.23
CA MET A 14 10.99 14.41 8.27
C MET A 14 11.88 14.40 9.52
N LYS A 15 12.52 13.28 9.86
CA LYS A 15 13.51 13.24 10.96
C LYS A 15 14.72 14.16 10.73
N LYS A 16 15.02 14.49 9.47
CA LYS A 16 16.12 15.41 9.11
C LYS A 16 15.69 16.89 9.12
N MET A 17 14.43 17.20 9.39
CA MET A 17 13.89 18.56 9.42
C MET A 17 13.89 19.13 10.85
N SER A 18 14.00 20.45 10.98
CA SER A 18 13.79 21.13 12.26
C SER A 18 12.35 20.95 12.76
N ASP A 19 12.11 21.14 14.06
CA ASP A 19 10.76 21.08 14.63
C ASP A 19 9.82 22.09 13.95
N GLU A 20 10.29 23.32 13.73
CA GLU A 20 9.53 24.38 13.06
C GLU A 20 9.13 23.99 11.61
N GLN A 21 10.06 23.40 10.84
CA GLN A 21 9.76 22.93 9.49
C GLN A 21 8.71 21.81 9.49
N ARG A 22 8.75 20.92 10.49
CA ARG A 22 7.76 19.84 10.64
C ARG A 22 6.39 20.40 11.00
N GLU A 23 6.32 21.35 11.92
CA GLU A 23 5.07 21.99 12.32
C GLU A 23 4.40 22.74 11.17
N ILE A 24 5.16 23.51 10.38
CA ILE A 24 4.65 24.18 9.19
C ILE A 24 4.07 23.16 8.21
N ARG A 25 4.77 22.04 8.00
CA ARG A 25 4.30 20.97 7.11
C ARG A 25 3.00 20.35 7.59
N PHE A 26 2.86 20.07 8.88
CA PHE A 26 1.61 19.53 9.44
C PHE A 26 0.46 20.54 9.37
N ARG A 27 0.74 21.83 9.61
CA ARG A 27 -0.26 22.91 9.49
C ARG A 27 -0.80 23.04 8.06
N ASN A 28 0.06 22.89 7.06
CA ASN A 28 -0.29 23.01 5.65
C ASN A 28 -1.08 21.83 5.08
N VAL A 29 -1.36 20.77 5.85
CA VAL A 29 -2.16 19.62 5.39
C VAL A 29 -3.63 20.00 5.15
N GLY A 30 -4.14 21.03 5.83
CA GLY A 30 -5.49 21.58 5.66
C GLY A 30 -6.62 20.71 6.26
N ASP A 31 -6.61 19.40 6.02
CA ASP A 31 -7.57 18.45 6.61
C ASP A 31 -7.07 17.95 7.99
N PRO A 32 -7.80 18.22 9.10
CA PRO A 32 -7.41 17.78 10.43
C PRO A 32 -7.24 16.27 10.54
N LYS A 33 -8.13 15.46 9.93
CA LYS A 33 -8.02 14.00 10.00
C LYS A 33 -6.77 13.50 9.29
N ARG A 34 -6.42 14.10 8.16
CA ARG A 34 -5.20 13.79 7.42
C ARG A 34 -3.95 14.22 8.18
N ARG A 35 -3.99 15.37 8.86
CA ARG A 35 -2.90 15.84 9.72
C ARG A 35 -2.64 14.86 10.85
N ASP A 36 -3.68 14.46 11.58
CA ASP A 36 -3.55 13.57 12.74
C ASP A 36 -2.98 12.19 12.32
N ARG A 37 -3.37 11.69 11.15
CA ARG A 37 -2.75 10.50 10.52
C ARG A 37 -1.25 10.68 10.29
N PHE A 38 -0.84 11.80 9.68
CA PHE A 38 0.57 12.04 9.39
C PHE A 38 1.39 12.25 10.65
N MET A 39 0.86 12.93 11.67
CA MET A 39 1.52 13.08 12.96
C MET A 39 1.71 11.72 13.64
N SER A 40 0.64 10.92 13.75
CA SER A 40 0.73 9.56 14.33
C SER A 40 1.72 8.67 13.57
N THR A 41 1.69 8.70 12.23
CA THR A 41 2.62 7.89 11.41
C THR A 41 4.07 8.40 11.54
N TYR A 42 4.27 9.71 11.69
CA TYR A 42 5.60 10.28 11.91
C TYR A 42 6.16 9.85 13.28
N GLU A 43 5.37 9.96 14.34
CA GLU A 43 5.77 9.62 15.71
C GLU A 43 6.02 8.11 15.85
N GLN A 44 5.03 7.30 15.46
CA GLN A 44 4.96 5.87 15.79
C GLN A 44 5.46 4.97 14.64
N GLY A 45 5.62 5.49 13.41
CA GLY A 45 6.05 4.68 12.27
C GLY A 45 5.09 3.53 11.98
N VAL A 46 5.62 2.31 11.86
CA VAL A 46 4.82 1.09 11.58
C VAL A 46 3.85 0.76 12.73
N ASP A 47 4.18 1.16 13.96
CA ASP A 47 3.33 0.92 15.13
C ASP A 47 2.09 1.84 15.17
N SER A 48 1.98 2.80 14.24
CA SER A 48 0.82 3.68 14.15
C SER A 48 -0.47 2.87 13.90
N PRO A 49 -1.58 3.19 14.62
CA PRO A 49 -2.87 2.56 14.37
C PRO A 49 -3.37 2.77 12.93
N TYR A 50 -2.90 3.81 12.23
CA TYR A 50 -3.25 4.05 10.83
C TYR A 50 -2.48 3.16 9.86
N VAL A 51 -1.25 2.77 10.19
CA VAL A 51 -0.51 1.75 9.42
C VAL A 51 -1.17 0.40 9.62
N TYR A 52 -1.52 0.03 10.86
CA TYR A 52 -2.28 -1.19 11.16
C TYR A 52 -3.56 -1.31 10.33
N ARG A 53 -4.40 -0.26 10.33
CA ARG A 53 -5.62 -0.21 9.50
C ARG A 53 -5.32 -0.30 8.00
N GLY A 54 -4.20 0.29 7.56
CA GLY A 54 -3.74 0.19 6.17
C GLY A 54 -3.39 -1.24 5.77
N VAL A 55 -2.69 -1.98 6.64
CA VAL A 55 -2.37 -3.41 6.42
C VAL A 55 -3.66 -4.22 6.31
N MET A 56 -4.59 -4.07 7.27
CA MET A 56 -5.88 -4.76 7.23
C MET A 56 -6.69 -4.47 5.96
N ALA A 57 -6.68 -3.22 5.49
CA ALA A 57 -7.39 -2.84 4.28
C ALA A 57 -6.81 -3.55 3.04
N TYR A 58 -5.48 -3.73 2.98
CA TYR A 58 -4.85 -4.50 1.91
C TYR A 58 -5.14 -6.00 2.03
N GLU A 59 -5.10 -6.58 3.24
CA GLU A 59 -5.49 -7.98 3.45
C GLU A 59 -6.88 -8.25 2.87
N LYS A 60 -7.86 -7.41 3.26
CA LYS A 60 -9.22 -7.53 2.76
C LYS A 60 -9.29 -7.31 1.25
N ALA A 61 -8.67 -6.26 0.73
CA ALA A 61 -8.75 -5.93 -0.69
C ALA A 61 -8.20 -7.06 -1.58
N PHE A 62 -7.03 -7.62 -1.25
CA PHE A 62 -6.44 -8.69 -2.06
C PHE A 62 -7.17 -10.03 -1.88
N ALA A 63 -7.71 -10.33 -0.70
CA ALA A 63 -8.59 -11.49 -0.51
C ALA A 63 -9.88 -11.36 -1.34
N ASP A 64 -10.52 -10.18 -1.34
CA ASP A 64 -11.71 -9.91 -2.15
C ASP A 64 -11.40 -10.03 -3.66
N MET A 65 -10.23 -9.55 -4.10
CA MET A 65 -9.78 -9.71 -5.49
C MET A 65 -9.58 -11.17 -5.88
N GLU A 66 -8.91 -11.98 -5.04
CA GLU A 66 -8.72 -13.41 -5.30
C GLU A 66 -10.07 -14.12 -5.44
N SER A 67 -11.03 -13.81 -4.56
CA SER A 67 -12.39 -14.34 -4.64
C SER A 67 -13.14 -13.91 -5.90
N ALA A 68 -12.99 -12.65 -6.34
CA ALA A 68 -13.64 -12.16 -7.55
C ALA A 68 -13.11 -12.83 -8.82
N LEU A 69 -11.80 -13.12 -8.85
CA LEU A 69 -11.12 -13.78 -9.97
C LEU A 69 -11.37 -15.29 -10.00
N ALA A 70 -11.77 -15.90 -8.88
CA ALA A 70 -12.06 -17.35 -8.78
C ALA A 70 -13.13 -17.84 -9.76
N GLY A 71 -13.96 -16.94 -10.32
CA GLY A 71 -14.90 -17.25 -11.40
C GLY A 71 -14.27 -17.54 -12.76
N GLY A 72 -12.93 -17.51 -12.88
CA GLY A 72 -12.21 -17.78 -14.13
C GLY A 72 -12.07 -16.57 -15.06
N ASN A 73 -12.41 -15.38 -14.57
CA ASN A 73 -12.31 -14.14 -15.33
C ASN A 73 -10.86 -13.62 -15.32
N ASP A 74 -10.45 -12.98 -16.41
CA ASP A 74 -9.12 -12.37 -16.53
C ASP A 74 -8.98 -11.04 -15.76
N TRP A 75 -10.10 -10.42 -15.41
CA TRP A 75 -10.19 -9.11 -14.78
C TRP A 75 -11.19 -9.17 -13.62
N LEU A 76 -11.18 -8.16 -12.74
CA LEU A 76 -11.99 -8.17 -11.52
C LEU A 76 -13.50 -8.24 -11.78
N MET A 77 -13.94 -7.81 -12.97
CA MET A 77 -15.32 -7.93 -13.40
C MET A 77 -15.45 -8.99 -14.50
N PRO A 78 -16.52 -9.82 -14.47
CA PRO A 78 -16.79 -10.80 -15.54
C PRO A 78 -16.93 -10.16 -16.93
N SER A 79 -17.32 -8.89 -16.99
CA SER A 79 -17.41 -8.12 -18.24
C SER A 79 -16.06 -7.73 -18.85
N GLY A 80 -14.94 -8.05 -18.19
CA GLY A 80 -13.59 -7.73 -18.63
C GLY A 80 -12.99 -6.50 -17.94
N TYR A 81 -11.97 -5.90 -18.57
CA TYR A 81 -11.19 -4.79 -18.03
C TYR A 81 -12.08 -3.59 -17.69
N SER A 82 -11.96 -3.07 -16.47
CA SER A 82 -12.92 -2.11 -15.94
C SER A 82 -12.28 -1.07 -15.00
N LEU A 83 -13.11 -0.14 -14.51
CA LEU A 83 -12.70 0.79 -13.47
C LEU A 83 -12.26 0.10 -12.17
N ALA A 84 -12.72 -1.13 -11.90
CA ALA A 84 -12.24 -1.89 -10.74
C ALA A 84 -10.74 -2.18 -10.87
N ASP A 85 -10.29 -2.63 -12.04
CA ASP A 85 -8.88 -2.92 -12.32
C ASP A 85 -8.03 -1.64 -12.30
N ILE A 86 -8.52 -0.59 -12.96
CA ILE A 86 -7.87 0.74 -13.00
C ILE A 86 -7.67 1.30 -11.59
N ASN A 87 -8.63 1.10 -10.68
CA ASN A 87 -8.55 1.57 -9.31
C ASN A 87 -7.50 0.79 -8.50
N MET A 88 -7.39 -0.53 -8.70
CA MET A 88 -6.43 -1.36 -7.96
C MET A 88 -4.99 -1.26 -8.46
N MET A 89 -4.79 -0.99 -9.74
CA MET A 89 -3.48 -0.92 -10.39
C MET A 89 -2.46 0.00 -9.68
N PRO A 90 -2.77 1.28 -9.36
CA PRO A 90 -1.80 2.17 -8.69
C PRO A 90 -1.39 1.68 -7.30
N TYR A 91 -2.30 1.02 -6.57
CA TYR A 91 -2.00 0.50 -5.25
C TYR A 91 -1.10 -0.72 -5.30
N ALA A 92 -1.39 -1.67 -6.20
CA ALA A 92 -0.51 -2.82 -6.44
C ALA A 92 0.88 -2.36 -6.90
N ALA A 93 0.95 -1.39 -7.83
CA ALA A 93 2.21 -0.81 -8.30
C ALA A 93 3.00 -0.18 -7.15
N ARG A 94 2.35 0.65 -6.32
CA ARG A 94 3.01 1.31 -5.19
C ARG A 94 3.59 0.30 -4.19
N LEU A 95 2.86 -0.77 -3.89
CA LEU A 95 3.37 -1.84 -3.02
C LEU A 95 4.50 -2.63 -3.68
N ALA A 96 4.45 -2.83 -5.00
CA ALA A 96 5.52 -3.49 -5.75
C ALA A 96 6.82 -2.66 -5.71
N TYR A 97 6.74 -1.35 -5.95
CA TYR A 97 7.90 -0.45 -5.88
C TYR A 97 8.51 -0.38 -4.48
N LEU A 98 7.70 -0.57 -3.44
CA LEU A 98 8.18 -0.66 -2.05
C LEU A 98 8.72 -2.05 -1.69
N ASN A 99 8.67 -3.03 -2.61
CA ASN A 99 8.98 -4.43 -2.33
C ASN A 99 8.14 -5.03 -1.17
N LEU A 100 6.86 -4.62 -1.07
CA LEU A 100 5.93 -5.08 -0.04
C LEU A 100 4.76 -5.91 -0.59
N LEU A 101 4.52 -5.87 -1.91
CA LEU A 101 3.33 -6.49 -2.51
C LEU A 101 3.20 -7.99 -2.20
N ASP A 102 4.32 -8.70 -2.14
CA ASP A 102 4.43 -10.13 -1.85
C ASP A 102 3.78 -10.51 -0.52
N ILE A 103 3.81 -9.62 0.48
CA ILE A 103 3.15 -9.82 1.79
C ILE A 103 1.67 -10.19 1.61
N TRP A 104 1.00 -9.62 0.62
CA TRP A 104 -0.43 -9.81 0.42
C TRP A 104 -0.80 -10.78 -0.70
N ILE A 105 0.09 -11.04 -1.66
CA ILE A 105 -0.27 -11.79 -2.87
C ILE A 105 0.47 -13.11 -3.05
N ASP A 106 1.46 -13.45 -2.22
CA ASP A 106 2.27 -14.67 -2.36
C ASP A 106 1.43 -15.96 -2.38
N ASP A 107 0.33 -15.98 -1.63
CA ASP A 107 -0.64 -17.08 -1.54
C ASP A 107 -1.87 -16.91 -2.47
N LYS A 108 -1.88 -15.89 -3.33
CA LYS A 108 -3.02 -15.50 -4.19
C LYS A 108 -2.66 -15.59 -5.67
N PRO A 109 -2.65 -16.82 -6.25
CA PRO A 109 -2.20 -17.03 -7.62
C PRO A 109 -3.04 -16.28 -8.66
N LEU A 110 -4.34 -16.07 -8.42
CA LEU A 110 -5.19 -15.34 -9.38
C LEU A 110 -4.87 -13.85 -9.38
N VAL A 111 -4.65 -13.26 -8.20
CA VAL A 111 -4.16 -11.88 -8.07
C VAL A 111 -2.77 -11.73 -8.70
N GLN A 112 -1.86 -12.69 -8.53
CA GLN A 112 -0.57 -12.67 -9.21
C GLN A 112 -0.71 -12.70 -10.73
N ALA A 113 -1.64 -13.51 -11.27
CA ALA A 113 -1.94 -13.54 -12.70
C ALA A 113 -2.54 -12.21 -13.19
N TRP A 114 -3.49 -11.65 -12.45
CA TRP A 114 -4.05 -10.32 -12.69
C TRP A 114 -2.95 -9.26 -12.71
N TRP A 115 -2.02 -9.29 -11.73
CA TRP A 115 -0.95 -8.30 -11.64
C TRP A 115 0.02 -8.38 -12.84
N ARG A 116 0.36 -9.60 -13.29
CA ARG A 116 1.16 -9.78 -14.51
C ARG A 116 0.47 -9.18 -15.73
N ARG A 117 -0.84 -9.38 -15.87
CA ARG A 117 -1.64 -8.82 -16.97
C ARG A 117 -1.73 -7.29 -16.87
N ALA A 118 -1.95 -6.77 -15.66
CA ALA A 118 -2.08 -5.34 -15.39
C ALA A 118 -0.82 -4.56 -15.80
N LYS A 119 0.37 -5.09 -15.51
CA LYS A 119 1.65 -4.49 -15.92
C LYS A 119 1.83 -4.35 -17.44
N ALA A 120 1.13 -5.16 -18.23
CA ALA A 120 1.21 -5.11 -19.69
C ALA A 120 0.20 -4.14 -20.32
N VAL A 121 -0.69 -3.52 -19.54
CA VAL A 121 -1.69 -2.59 -20.06
C VAL A 121 -1.01 -1.28 -20.50
N PRO A 122 -1.19 -0.81 -21.75
CA PRO A 122 -0.52 0.40 -22.23
C PRO A 122 -0.82 1.65 -21.39
N ALA A 123 -2.05 1.79 -20.91
CA ALA A 123 -2.44 2.90 -20.02
C ALA A 123 -1.77 2.82 -18.64
N PHE A 124 -1.51 1.61 -18.14
CA PHE A 124 -0.78 1.41 -16.89
C PHE A 124 0.67 1.86 -17.05
N ILE A 125 1.34 1.43 -18.12
CA ILE A 125 2.72 1.81 -18.43
C ILE A 125 2.82 3.34 -18.52
N LYS A 126 2.00 3.95 -19.39
CA LYS A 126 2.02 5.40 -19.61
C LYS A 126 1.68 6.23 -18.36
N GLY A 127 0.74 5.75 -17.54
CA GLY A 127 0.21 6.52 -16.41
C GLY A 127 0.95 6.32 -15.10
N ILE A 128 1.62 5.18 -14.91
CA ILE A 128 2.21 4.77 -13.64
C ILE A 128 3.71 4.48 -13.77
N VAL A 129 4.14 3.81 -14.85
CA VAL A 129 5.54 3.41 -15.03
C VAL A 129 6.35 4.56 -15.63
N ASP A 130 5.97 5.08 -16.79
CA ASP A 130 6.72 6.11 -17.52
C ASP A 130 6.99 7.40 -16.70
N PRO A 131 6.07 7.88 -15.83
CA PRO A 131 6.34 9.07 -15.02
C PRO A 131 7.32 8.83 -13.86
N LEU A 132 7.63 7.58 -13.52
CA LEU A 132 8.49 7.24 -12.40
C LEU A 132 9.96 7.26 -12.83
N THR A 133 10.80 7.97 -12.08
CA THR A 133 12.25 7.95 -12.34
C THR A 133 12.92 6.76 -11.64
N ASP A 134 14.00 6.24 -12.22
CA ASP A 134 14.80 5.15 -11.64
C ASP A 134 15.20 5.46 -10.18
N LYS A 135 15.59 6.71 -9.91
CA LYS A 135 15.93 7.17 -8.56
C LYS A 135 14.75 7.07 -7.59
N GLU A 136 13.55 7.45 -8.01
CA GLU A 136 12.36 7.34 -7.15
C GLU A 136 11.99 5.89 -6.88
N GLU A 137 12.15 5.01 -7.88
CA GLU A 137 11.95 3.57 -7.72
C GLU A 137 12.96 2.96 -6.74
N GLU A 138 14.25 3.23 -6.92
CA GLU A 138 15.33 2.77 -6.04
C GLU A 138 15.15 3.26 -4.60
N GLU A 139 14.78 4.53 -4.42
CA GLU A 139 14.49 5.09 -3.10
C GLU A 139 13.29 4.40 -2.45
N MET A 140 12.20 4.20 -3.20
CA MET A 140 11.03 3.46 -2.70
C MET A 140 11.39 2.05 -2.26
N MET A 141 12.11 1.31 -3.12
CA MET A 141 12.53 -0.05 -2.80
C MET A 141 13.39 -0.08 -1.54
N THR A 142 14.38 0.82 -1.45
CA THR A 142 15.28 0.92 -0.30
C THR A 142 14.52 1.15 1.01
N PHE A 143 13.56 2.07 1.04
CA PHE A 143 12.80 2.39 2.25
C PHE A 143 11.75 1.33 2.57
N GLY A 144 11.09 0.75 1.57
CA GLY A 144 10.11 -0.31 1.77
C GLY A 144 10.75 -1.58 2.34
N CYS A 145 11.92 -1.98 1.84
CA CYS A 145 12.70 -3.10 2.40
C CYS A 145 13.00 -2.94 3.89
N LYS A 146 13.27 -1.71 4.37
CA LYS A 146 13.57 -1.45 5.80
C LYS A 146 12.40 -1.74 6.73
N ILE A 147 11.17 -1.63 6.24
CA ILE A 147 9.95 -1.83 7.05
C ILE A 147 9.24 -3.15 6.73
N LYS A 148 9.73 -3.92 5.76
CA LYS A 148 9.06 -5.13 5.24
C LYS A 148 8.75 -6.14 6.34
N ASP A 149 9.74 -6.47 7.17
CA ASP A 149 9.57 -7.44 8.25
C ASP A 149 8.58 -6.94 9.31
N GLN A 150 8.58 -5.63 9.60
CA GLN A 150 7.65 -5.04 10.55
C GLN A 150 6.21 -5.06 10.02
N ILE A 151 6.02 -4.76 8.73
CA ILE A 151 4.71 -4.84 8.07
C ILE A 151 4.21 -6.28 8.01
N ARG A 152 5.09 -7.25 7.71
CA ARG A 152 4.76 -8.68 7.74
C ARG A 152 4.32 -9.11 9.13
N ALA A 153 5.06 -8.74 10.17
CA ALA A 153 4.66 -9.03 11.55
C ALA A 153 3.30 -8.43 11.94
N VAL A 154 2.96 -7.24 11.42
CA VAL A 154 1.63 -6.63 11.61
C VAL A 154 0.53 -7.44 10.90
N SER A 155 0.78 -7.88 9.67
CA SER A 155 -0.13 -8.76 8.93
C SER A 155 -0.34 -10.10 9.65
N ASP A 156 0.73 -10.78 10.04
CA ASP A 156 0.69 -12.07 10.74
C ASP A 156 -0.11 -11.98 12.05
N LYS A 157 0.06 -10.89 12.80
CA LYS A 157 -0.69 -10.63 14.04
C LYS A 157 -2.19 -10.47 13.77
N TYR A 158 -2.57 -9.83 12.67
CA TYR A 158 -3.97 -9.67 12.27
C TYR A 158 -4.59 -11.01 11.84
N LEU A 159 -3.85 -11.82 11.08
CA LEU A 159 -4.30 -13.14 10.62
C LEU A 159 -4.32 -14.20 11.73
N SER A 160 -3.61 -13.96 12.84
CA SER A 160 -3.58 -14.86 13.99
C SER A 160 -4.99 -15.03 14.61
N PRO A 161 -5.44 -16.26 14.91
CA PRO A 161 -6.80 -16.56 15.36
C PRO A 161 -7.21 -15.93 16.71
N ALA A 162 -6.30 -15.22 17.40
CA ALA A 162 -6.54 -14.57 18.68
C ALA A 162 -7.10 -13.13 18.59
N VAL A 163 -7.21 -12.51 17.40
CA VAL A 163 -7.51 -11.06 17.24
C VAL A 163 -8.64 -10.76 16.23
N ASN A 164 -9.60 -11.67 16.02
CA ASN A 164 -10.78 -11.34 15.20
C ASN A 164 -12.02 -11.07 16.08
N PRO A 165 -12.36 -9.81 16.42
CA PRO A 165 -13.75 -9.46 16.63
C PRO A 165 -14.44 -9.49 15.26
N THR A 166 -15.54 -10.24 15.19
CA THR A 166 -16.42 -10.37 14.03
C THR A 166 -16.71 -9.01 13.37
N PRO A 167 -16.70 -8.88 12.03
CA PRO A 167 -17.19 -7.66 11.41
C PRO A 167 -18.70 -7.57 11.64
N GLY A 168 -19.12 -6.56 12.41
CA GLY A 168 -20.51 -6.11 12.50
C GLY A 168 -20.86 -5.10 11.42
#